data_AF-A0A7Y0PQW4-F1
#
_entry.id   AF-A0A7Y0PQW4-F1
#
_cell.length_a   1.000
_cell.length_b   1.000
_cell.length_c   1.000
_cell.angle_alpha   90.00
_cell.angle_beta   90.00
_cell.angle_gamma   90.00
#
_symmetry.space_group_name_H-M   'P 1'
#
loop_
_entity.id
_entity.type
_entity.pdbx_description
1 polymer ?
#
loop_
_entity_poly.entity_id
_entity_poly.type
_entity_poly.pdbx_seq_one_letter_code
_entity_poly.pdbx_strand_id
1 'polypeptide(L)'
;MIGPGDRGDATRRTRGTGGDDVTGSTQKTAGHGPAHAEHARSAADGRTRDAVVRLLLEQGPTTAAGLAEALNLSGPGVRRHLDALVAEGTVATRDAPQPGGRKRGRPARQFLLTASGRARAGREEHGSAELAVAALRRLGEAAGEDAVRAFARDRALAMVGEHREHVLAGADRGERAARLAGALTAEGYAATTRGAGSHDGLDARVTGEQLCQHHCPVADVAAEFPALCEAEAEVFAELLGTHVQRLATIARGDAACTTHVPAQQARGAEQDQHDEHDEQTGTIPAVTTGAGPDVKGRQVV
;
A
#
# COMPACT_ATOMS: atom_id res chain seq x y z
N MET A 1 -26.42 60.53 -22.70
CA MET A 1 -26.21 61.90 -22.21
C MET A 1 -24.75 62.05 -21.81
N ILE A 2 -24.17 63.12 -22.30
CA ILE A 2 -22.76 63.52 -22.32
C ILE A 2 -22.36 64.06 -20.92
N GLY A 3 -21.06 64.00 -20.57
CA GLY A 3 -20.45 64.42 -19.28
C GLY A 3 -20.55 65.93 -18.97
N PRO A 4 -19.64 66.59 -18.20
CA PRO A 4 -18.24 66.29 -17.88
C PRO A 4 -17.95 66.37 -16.34
N GLY A 5 -16.81 65.96 -15.75
CA GLY A 5 -15.43 66.43 -15.88
C GLY A 5 -15.04 67.26 -14.64
N ASP A 6 -13.91 66.98 -13.98
CA ASP A 6 -12.80 67.93 -13.99
C ASP A 6 -11.47 67.31 -13.52
N ARG A 7 -10.41 67.87 -14.09
CA ARG A 7 -8.98 67.58 -13.98
C ARG A 7 -8.33 68.62 -13.06
N GLY A 8 -7.06 68.38 -12.70
CA GLY A 8 -6.14 69.40 -12.18
C GLY A 8 -5.18 68.76 -11.19
N ASP A 9 -4.05 68.19 -11.62
CA ASP A 9 -2.82 68.83 -12.15
C ASP A 9 -1.91 69.43 -11.06
N ALA A 10 -0.63 69.19 -11.32
CA ALA A 10 0.58 69.29 -10.55
C ALA A 10 0.89 70.68 -9.96
N THR A 11 1.82 70.73 -8.99
CA THR A 11 3.22 71.18 -9.25
C THR A 11 4.08 71.31 -7.97
N ARG A 12 5.24 70.63 -8.03
CA ARG A 12 6.61 71.19 -7.94
C ARG A 12 7.05 72.04 -6.72
N ARG A 13 7.97 71.41 -5.96
CA ARG A 13 9.26 71.89 -5.39
C ARG A 13 9.31 73.24 -4.66
N THR A 14 9.89 73.18 -3.45
CA THR A 14 10.94 74.10 -3.02
C THR A 14 12.07 73.34 -2.30
N ARG A 15 13.30 73.82 -2.54
CA ARG A 15 14.54 73.43 -1.88
C ARG A 15 14.57 74.00 -0.46
N GLY A 16 15.15 73.27 0.48
CA GLY A 16 15.56 73.76 1.80
C GLY A 16 16.80 73.01 2.26
N THR A 17 17.92 73.71 2.29
CA THR A 17 19.25 73.31 2.76
C THR A 17 19.28 73.20 4.29
N GLY A 18 19.99 72.20 4.81
CA GLY A 18 20.35 72.11 6.23
C GLY A 18 21.07 70.79 6.48
N GLY A 19 22.40 70.84 6.47
CA GLY A 19 23.22 69.72 6.90
C GLY A 19 23.23 69.62 8.42
N ASP A 20 23.39 68.40 8.93
CA ASP A 20 24.02 68.12 10.20
C ASP A 20 24.63 66.71 10.11
N ASP A 21 25.90 66.63 10.48
CA ASP A 21 26.76 65.46 10.50
C ASP A 21 26.17 64.32 11.34
N VAL A 22 25.98 63.15 10.73
CA VAL A 22 25.86 61.88 11.47
C VAL A 22 26.87 60.90 10.90
N THR A 23 27.91 60.74 11.70
CA THR A 23 28.99 59.76 11.64
C THR A 23 28.56 58.41 11.04
N GLY A 24 29.26 58.01 9.98
CA GLY A 24 29.14 56.69 9.38
C GLY A 24 29.50 55.58 10.38
N SER A 25 28.49 54.90 10.89
CA SER A 25 28.67 53.58 11.49
C SER A 25 28.63 52.56 10.38
N THR A 26 29.82 52.15 9.93
CA THR A 26 30.03 50.96 9.10
C THR A 26 29.40 49.77 9.82
N GLN A 27 28.24 49.30 9.35
CA GLN A 27 27.71 48.00 9.75
C GLN A 27 28.67 46.93 9.24
N LYS A 28 29.60 46.57 10.12
CA LYS A 28 30.42 45.37 10.09
C LYS A 28 29.48 44.19 9.87
N THR A 29 29.51 43.60 8.67
CA THR A 29 28.91 42.30 8.39
C THR A 29 29.58 41.29 9.32
N ALA A 30 28.92 41.00 10.44
CA ALA A 30 29.34 39.95 11.34
C ALA A 30 29.26 38.63 10.57
N GLY A 31 30.42 38.04 10.28
CA GLY A 31 30.51 36.72 9.68
C GLY A 31 29.80 35.71 10.58
N HIS A 32 28.80 35.03 10.01
CA HIS A 32 28.17 33.87 10.63
C HIS A 32 29.26 32.80 10.80
N GLY A 33 29.67 32.54 12.04
CA GLY A 33 30.77 31.63 12.35
C GLY A 33 30.53 30.17 11.94
N PRO A 34 31.58 29.31 11.93
CA PRO A 34 31.51 27.92 11.47
C PRO A 34 30.46 27.06 12.21
N ALA A 35 30.19 27.38 13.48
CA ALA A 35 29.19 26.68 14.29
C ALA A 35 27.75 26.84 13.76
N HIS A 36 27.38 28.00 13.21
CA HIS A 36 26.05 28.20 12.64
C HIS A 36 25.88 27.45 11.31
N ALA A 37 26.94 27.38 10.50
CA ALA A 37 26.96 26.61 9.27
C ALA A 37 26.88 25.09 9.54
N GLU A 38 27.49 24.61 10.62
CA GLU A 38 27.44 23.21 11.04
C GLU A 38 26.06 22.81 11.56
N HIS A 39 25.43 23.65 12.40
CA HIS A 39 24.04 23.43 12.83
C HIS A 39 23.05 23.46 11.66
N ALA A 40 23.21 24.40 10.72
CA ALA A 40 22.36 24.46 9.53
C ALA A 40 22.52 23.23 8.63
N ARG A 41 23.74 22.70 8.49
CA ARG A 41 24.04 21.45 7.78
C ARG A 41 23.48 20.23 8.51
N SER A 42 23.62 20.15 9.83
CA SER A 42 23.03 19.07 10.64
C SER A 42 21.50 19.07 10.57
N ALA A 43 20.88 20.24 10.59
CA ALA A 43 19.44 20.39 10.42
C ALA A 43 18.97 20.03 9.00
N ALA A 44 19.75 20.37 7.97
CA ALA A 44 19.48 19.93 6.59
C ALA A 44 19.65 18.41 6.45
N ASP A 45 20.72 17.84 7.00
CA ASP A 45 20.99 16.40 7.02
C ASP A 45 19.91 15.63 7.81
N GLY A 46 19.31 16.26 8.82
CA GLY A 46 18.14 15.76 9.56
C GLY A 46 16.89 15.73 8.69
N ARG A 47 16.54 16.87 8.07
CA ARG A 47 15.38 16.96 7.15
C ARG A 47 15.48 15.96 5.99
N THR A 48 16.67 15.76 5.43
CA THR A 48 16.88 14.77 4.37
C THR A 48 16.73 13.34 4.90
N ARG A 49 17.23 13.04 6.11
CA ARG A 49 17.03 11.73 6.74
C ARG A 49 15.56 11.45 7.03
N ASP A 50 14.80 12.43 7.52
CA ASP A 50 13.36 12.29 7.74
C ASP A 50 12.62 12.07 6.40
N ALA A 51 13.03 12.76 5.33
CA ALA A 51 12.49 12.52 3.99
C ALA A 51 12.80 11.10 3.45
N VAL A 52 14.01 10.59 3.70
CA VAL A 52 14.38 9.19 3.36
C VAL A 52 13.52 8.19 4.14
N VAL A 53 13.35 8.42 5.45
CA VAL A 53 12.53 7.56 6.32
C VAL A 53 11.08 7.57 5.84
N ARG A 54 10.52 8.74 5.52
CA ARG A 54 9.16 8.88 5.00
C ARG A 54 8.98 8.14 3.66
N LEU A 55 9.91 8.29 2.71
CA LEU A 55 9.84 7.53 1.46
C LEU A 55 9.92 6.02 1.67
N LEU A 56 10.77 5.55 2.60
CA LEU A 56 10.84 4.12 2.94
C LEU A 56 9.57 3.62 3.64
N LEU A 57 8.84 4.49 4.32
CA LEU A 57 7.53 4.20 4.90
C LEU A 57 6.47 4.08 3.79
N GLU A 58 6.40 5.06 2.89
CA GLU A 58 5.38 5.15 1.83
C GLU A 58 5.58 4.15 0.69
N GLN A 59 6.83 3.90 0.28
CA GLN A 59 7.16 3.07 -0.89
C GLN A 59 7.61 1.66 -0.51
N GLY A 60 7.89 1.41 0.77
CA GLY A 60 8.43 0.15 1.24
C GLY A 60 9.90 -0.08 0.83
N PRO A 61 10.36 -1.34 0.74
CA PRO A 61 11.76 -1.63 0.46
C PRO A 61 12.22 -1.12 -0.92
N THR A 62 13.15 -0.18 -0.94
CA THR A 62 13.66 0.44 -2.18
C THR A 62 15.18 0.48 -2.23
N THR A 63 15.76 0.82 -3.38
CA THR A 63 17.22 0.91 -3.56
C THR A 63 17.73 2.33 -3.29
N ALA A 64 19.02 2.47 -3.02
CA ALA A 64 19.64 3.80 -2.94
C ALA A 64 19.49 4.60 -4.23
N ALA A 65 19.44 3.94 -5.40
CA ALA A 65 19.19 4.62 -6.67
C ALA A 65 17.77 5.18 -6.75
N GLY A 66 16.76 4.40 -6.35
CA GLY A 66 15.38 4.86 -6.30
C GLY A 66 15.17 6.03 -5.34
N LEU A 67 15.82 6.00 -4.16
CA LEU A 67 15.77 7.12 -3.22
C LEU A 67 16.49 8.38 -3.73
N ALA A 68 17.62 8.22 -4.42
CA ALA A 68 18.34 9.33 -5.03
C ALA A 68 17.47 10.05 -6.07
N GLU A 69 16.80 9.28 -6.92
CA GLU A 69 15.87 9.79 -7.93
C GLU A 69 14.69 10.51 -7.29
N ALA A 70 13.99 9.86 -6.33
CA ALA A 70 12.82 10.44 -5.67
C ALA A 70 13.14 11.74 -4.90
N LEU A 71 14.33 11.85 -4.32
CA LEU A 71 14.75 13.03 -3.53
C LEU A 71 15.55 14.06 -4.34
N ASN A 72 15.79 13.83 -5.63
CA ASN A 72 16.70 14.64 -6.46
C ASN A 72 18.09 14.83 -5.82
N LEU A 73 18.63 13.75 -5.24
CA LEU A 73 19.94 13.72 -4.61
C LEU A 73 20.95 12.94 -5.45
N SER A 74 22.23 13.22 -5.25
CA SER A 74 23.28 12.37 -5.81
C SER A 74 23.32 11.01 -5.11
N GLY A 75 23.72 9.95 -5.83
CA GLY A 75 23.90 8.62 -5.26
C GLY A 75 24.81 8.57 -4.02
N PRO A 76 25.97 9.27 -3.99
CA PRO A 76 26.77 9.38 -2.78
C PRO A 76 26.09 10.15 -1.65
N GLY A 77 25.33 11.20 -1.98
CA GLY A 77 24.60 12.02 -1.00
C GLY A 77 23.57 11.19 -0.23
N VAL A 78 22.71 10.45 -0.93
CA VAL A 78 21.70 9.61 -0.26
C VAL A 78 22.34 8.46 0.52
N ARG A 79 23.45 7.87 0.03
CA ARG A 79 24.17 6.80 0.73
C ARG A 79 24.69 7.24 2.09
N ARG A 80 25.24 8.46 2.20
CA ARG A 80 25.68 9.01 3.49
C ARG A 80 24.54 9.06 4.52
N HIS A 81 23.34 9.44 4.11
CA HIS A 81 22.17 9.45 4.99
C HIS A 81 21.69 8.04 5.34
N LEU A 82 21.69 7.12 4.36
CA LEU A 82 21.33 5.72 4.59
C LEU A 82 22.31 5.03 5.55
N ASP A 83 23.61 5.26 5.42
CA ASP A 83 24.62 4.68 6.32
C ASP A 83 24.41 5.15 7.77
N ALA A 84 24.06 6.44 7.96
CA ALA A 84 23.70 6.96 9.28
C ALA A 84 22.42 6.31 9.82
N LEU A 85 21.35 6.21 9.01
CA LEU A 85 20.10 5.58 9.43
C LEU A 85 20.25 4.08 9.72
N VAL A 86 21.17 3.40 9.05
CA VAL A 86 21.54 2.00 9.33
C VAL A 86 22.29 1.89 10.65
N ALA A 87 23.26 2.78 10.89
CA ALA A 87 23.99 2.83 12.17
C ALA A 87 23.07 3.13 13.36
N GLU A 88 22.05 3.97 13.14
CA GLU A 88 21.01 4.30 14.13
C GLU A 88 19.98 3.16 14.34
N GLY A 89 19.99 2.12 13.49
CA GLY A 89 19.02 1.02 13.55
C GLY A 89 17.61 1.38 13.07
N THR A 90 17.43 2.53 12.42
CA THR A 90 16.17 2.98 11.81
C THR A 90 15.91 2.26 10.48
N VAL A 91 16.97 1.95 9.74
CA VAL A 91 16.93 1.29 8.43
C VAL A 91 17.75 0.01 8.47
N ALA A 92 17.27 -1.05 7.82
CA ALA A 92 18.01 -2.28 7.57
C ALA A 92 18.28 -2.44 6.07
N THR A 93 19.22 -3.33 5.72
CA THR A 93 19.53 -3.69 4.33
C THR A 93 19.27 -5.15 4.04
N ARG A 94 18.76 -5.45 2.85
CA ARG A 94 18.71 -6.81 2.28
C ARG A 94 19.14 -6.79 0.82
N ASP A 95 19.52 -7.94 0.28
CA ASP A 95 19.77 -8.05 -1.16
C ASP A 95 18.44 -7.97 -1.94
N ALA A 96 18.43 -7.25 -3.07
CA ALA A 96 17.27 -7.17 -3.93
C ALA A 96 16.96 -8.54 -4.56
N PRO A 97 15.67 -8.93 -4.69
CA PRO A 97 15.28 -10.07 -5.50
C PRO A 97 15.81 -9.89 -6.93
N GLN A 98 16.40 -10.93 -7.52
CA GLN A 98 16.96 -10.88 -8.87
C GLN A 98 15.93 -11.46 -9.85
N PRO A 99 15.20 -10.64 -10.64
CA PRO A 99 14.25 -11.18 -11.60
C PRO A 99 15.02 -11.72 -12.80
N GLY A 100 14.92 -13.03 -13.04
CA GLY A 100 15.43 -13.69 -14.24
C GLY A 100 16.96 -13.81 -14.32
N GLY A 101 17.47 -14.99 -13.95
CA GLY A 101 18.82 -15.45 -14.28
C GLY A 101 19.97 -14.70 -13.61
N ARG A 102 21.07 -15.42 -13.36
CA ARG A 102 22.33 -14.89 -12.80
C ARG A 102 22.90 -13.78 -13.68
N LYS A 103 22.54 -12.52 -13.45
CA LYS A 103 23.32 -11.38 -13.96
C LYS A 103 24.65 -11.32 -13.19
N ARG A 104 25.77 -11.13 -13.89
CA ARG A 104 27.09 -10.91 -13.26
C ARG A 104 27.03 -9.64 -12.40
N GLY A 105 27.41 -9.75 -11.12
CA GLY A 105 27.49 -8.64 -10.17
C GLY A 105 26.83 -8.96 -8.83
N ARG A 106 27.21 -8.23 -7.76
CA ARG A 106 26.50 -8.29 -6.47
C ARG A 106 25.10 -7.68 -6.67
N PRO A 107 24.02 -8.34 -6.21
CA PRO A 107 22.67 -7.77 -6.26
C PRO A 107 22.62 -6.37 -5.65
N ALA A 108 21.76 -5.51 -6.18
CA ALA A 108 21.53 -4.20 -5.59
C ALA A 108 21.03 -4.37 -4.15
N ARG A 109 21.51 -3.55 -3.21
CA ARG A 109 20.97 -3.54 -1.84
C ARG A 109 19.64 -2.78 -1.82
N GLN A 110 18.61 -3.41 -1.24
CA GLN A 110 17.39 -2.75 -0.81
C GLN A 110 17.54 -2.27 0.64
N PHE A 111 16.98 -1.11 0.92
CA PHE A 111 16.85 -0.50 2.22
C PHE A 111 15.38 -0.58 2.63
N LEU A 112 15.13 -0.85 3.90
CA LEU A 112 13.78 -0.98 4.47
C LEU A 112 13.78 -0.47 5.91
N LEU A 113 12.65 0.08 6.36
CA LEU A 113 12.52 0.46 7.76
C LEU A 113 12.56 -0.77 8.67
N THR A 114 13.24 -0.64 9.80
CA THR A 114 13.11 -1.58 10.91
C THR A 114 11.77 -1.36 11.63
N ALA A 115 11.41 -2.24 12.56
CA ALA A 115 10.23 -2.03 13.39
C ALA A 115 10.31 -0.72 14.19
N SER A 116 11.48 -0.42 14.77
CA SER A 116 11.73 0.84 15.47
C SER A 116 11.72 2.04 14.52
N GLY A 117 12.22 1.89 13.30
CA GLY A 117 12.18 2.93 12.27
C GLY A 117 10.77 3.30 11.85
N ARG A 118 9.89 2.29 11.65
CA ARG A 118 8.46 2.52 11.39
C ARG A 118 7.77 3.24 12.55
N ALA A 119 8.01 2.78 13.78
CA ALA A 119 7.43 3.41 14.96
C ALA A 119 7.88 4.87 15.14
N ARG A 120 9.14 5.20 14.83
CA ARG A 120 9.64 6.59 14.85
C ARG A 120 9.00 7.43 13.75
N ALA A 121 8.89 6.89 12.54
CA ALA A 121 8.33 7.61 11.39
C ALA A 121 6.84 7.97 11.61
N GLY A 122 6.07 7.06 12.20
CA GLY A 122 4.63 7.26 12.47
C GLY A 122 4.31 8.20 13.63
N ARG A 123 5.30 8.65 14.44
CA ARG A 123 5.03 9.50 15.62
C ARG A 123 4.39 10.85 15.30
N GLU A 124 4.62 11.39 14.11
CA GLU A 124 3.95 12.63 13.66
C GLU A 124 2.47 12.40 13.33
N GLU A 125 2.06 11.17 13.01
CA GLU A 125 0.67 10.80 12.68
C GLU A 125 -0.19 10.44 13.90
N HIS A 126 0.41 10.20 15.08
CA HIS A 126 -0.32 9.71 16.26
C HIS A 126 -1.47 10.64 16.69
N GLY A 127 -1.31 11.97 16.58
CA GLY A 127 -2.38 12.92 16.92
C GLY A 127 -3.59 12.81 15.98
N SER A 128 -3.36 12.50 14.70
CA SER A 128 -4.42 12.28 13.71
C SER A 128 -5.15 10.97 13.97
N ALA A 129 -4.41 9.92 14.38
CA ALA A 129 -4.99 8.62 14.74
C ALA A 129 -5.88 8.71 15.99
N GLU A 130 -5.44 9.40 17.05
CA GLU A 130 -6.24 9.61 18.26
C GLU A 130 -7.56 10.34 17.96
N LEU A 131 -7.51 11.39 17.13
CA LEU A 131 -8.69 12.12 16.70
C LEU A 131 -9.65 11.23 15.89
N ALA A 132 -9.13 10.42 14.96
CA ALA A 132 -9.92 9.50 14.17
C ALA A 132 -10.60 8.42 15.03
N VAL A 133 -9.89 7.85 16.01
CA VAL A 133 -10.44 6.91 16.98
C VAL A 133 -11.57 7.56 17.78
N ALA A 134 -11.35 8.76 18.31
CA ALA A 134 -12.38 9.49 19.06
C ALA A 134 -13.63 9.77 18.19
N ALA A 135 -13.45 10.15 16.93
CA ALA A 135 -14.54 10.40 16.00
C ALA A 135 -15.34 9.13 15.68
N LEU A 136 -14.66 8.01 15.42
CA LEU A 136 -15.33 6.73 15.14
C LEU A 136 -16.04 6.15 16.36
N ARG A 137 -15.47 6.32 17.57
CA ARG A 137 -16.17 5.96 18.82
C ARG A 137 -17.46 6.76 18.94
N ARG A 138 -17.38 8.09 18.70
CA ARG A 138 -18.55 8.95 18.76
C ARG A 138 -19.60 8.58 17.70
N LEU A 139 -19.18 8.19 16.50
CA LEU A 139 -20.07 7.70 15.45
C LEU A 139 -20.81 6.43 15.90
N GLY A 140 -20.07 5.46 16.46
CA GLY A 140 -20.66 4.23 17.00
C GLY A 140 -21.65 4.49 18.13
N GLU A 141 -21.34 5.40 19.06
CA GLU A 141 -22.26 5.80 20.13
C GLU A 141 -23.53 6.48 19.62
N ALA A 142 -23.42 7.32 18.59
CA ALA A 142 -24.51 8.14 18.10
C ALA A 142 -25.42 7.41 17.09
N ALA A 143 -24.85 6.54 16.26
CA ALA A 143 -25.52 5.94 15.10
C ALA A 143 -25.37 4.41 15.02
N GLY A 144 -24.71 3.77 15.99
CA GLY A 144 -24.52 2.33 16.06
C GLY A 144 -23.36 1.81 15.21
N GLU A 145 -23.07 0.53 15.36
CA GLU A 145 -21.94 -0.13 14.67
C GLU A 145 -22.10 -0.21 13.15
N ASP A 146 -23.34 -0.28 12.65
CA ASP A 146 -23.61 -0.28 11.21
C ASP A 146 -23.13 1.00 10.53
N ALA A 147 -23.20 2.15 11.22
CA ALA A 147 -22.66 3.40 10.71
C ALA A 147 -21.13 3.36 10.60
N VAL A 148 -20.45 2.70 11.54
CA VAL A 148 -18.99 2.48 11.48
C VAL A 148 -18.63 1.54 10.34
N ARG A 149 -19.39 0.46 10.13
CA ARG A 149 -19.22 -0.45 8.98
C ARG A 149 -19.44 0.25 7.64
N ALA A 150 -20.48 1.09 7.54
CA ALA A 150 -20.76 1.88 6.35
C ALA A 150 -19.61 2.86 6.05
N PHE A 151 -19.13 3.59 7.07
CA PHE A 151 -17.96 4.46 6.94
C PHE A 151 -16.72 3.68 6.46
N ALA A 152 -16.45 2.52 7.05
CA ALA A 152 -15.33 1.67 6.67
C ALA A 152 -15.40 1.24 5.20
N ARG A 153 -16.59 0.88 4.73
CA ARG A 153 -16.84 0.52 3.33
C ARG A 153 -16.66 1.70 2.38
N ASP A 154 -17.22 2.86 2.69
CA ASP A 154 -17.07 4.07 1.88
C ASP A 154 -15.60 4.48 1.77
N ARG A 155 -14.85 4.36 2.88
CA ARG A 155 -13.41 4.58 2.90
C ARG A 155 -12.67 3.61 1.97
N ALA A 156 -12.95 2.32 2.08
CA ALA A 156 -12.28 1.30 1.27
C ALA A 156 -12.59 1.48 -0.24
N LEU A 157 -13.81 1.88 -0.59
CA LEU A 157 -14.19 2.22 -1.96
C LEU A 157 -13.46 3.45 -2.48
N ALA A 158 -13.38 4.52 -1.68
CA ALA A 158 -12.67 5.74 -2.06
C ALA A 158 -11.18 5.47 -2.33
N MET A 159 -10.55 4.61 -1.51
CA MET A 159 -9.15 4.20 -1.66
C MET A 159 -8.84 3.56 -3.03
N VAL A 160 -9.77 2.80 -3.60
CA VAL A 160 -9.56 2.13 -4.89
C VAL A 160 -10.27 2.83 -6.05
N GLY A 161 -11.07 3.88 -5.78
CA GLY A 161 -12.02 4.47 -6.71
C GLY A 161 -11.38 4.95 -8.01
N GLU A 162 -10.42 5.86 -7.90
CA GLU A 162 -9.70 6.44 -9.05
C GLU A 162 -8.87 5.39 -9.83
N HIS A 163 -8.50 4.30 -9.17
CA HIS A 163 -7.68 3.24 -9.76
C HIS A 163 -8.51 2.06 -10.29
N ARG A 164 -9.83 2.06 -10.09
CA ARG A 164 -10.69 0.89 -10.33
C ARG A 164 -10.60 0.38 -11.75
N GLU A 165 -10.71 1.27 -12.74
CA GLU A 165 -10.62 0.91 -14.15
C GLU A 165 -9.24 0.35 -14.51
N HIS A 166 -8.18 0.96 -13.98
CA HIS A 166 -6.82 0.49 -14.17
C HIS A 166 -6.64 -0.94 -13.63
N VAL A 167 -7.13 -1.21 -12.42
CA VAL A 167 -7.07 -2.56 -11.82
C VAL A 167 -7.87 -3.56 -12.65
N LEU A 168 -9.11 -3.24 -13.03
CA LEU A 168 -9.99 -4.13 -13.78
C LEU A 168 -9.48 -4.49 -15.19
N ALA A 169 -8.63 -3.63 -15.77
CA ALA A 169 -7.99 -3.88 -17.07
C ALA A 169 -6.89 -4.96 -17.03
N GLY A 170 -6.58 -5.56 -15.88
CA GLY A 170 -5.72 -6.75 -15.80
C GLY A 170 -6.40 -7.99 -16.38
N ALA A 171 -5.65 -8.78 -17.15
CA ALA A 171 -6.15 -9.93 -17.92
C ALA A 171 -6.55 -11.13 -17.03
N ASP A 172 -5.87 -11.31 -15.90
CA ASP A 172 -6.17 -12.34 -14.91
C ASP A 172 -6.09 -11.82 -13.47
N ARG A 173 -6.38 -12.68 -12.50
CA ARG A 173 -6.35 -12.33 -11.07
C ARG A 173 -4.96 -11.90 -10.60
N GLY A 174 -3.90 -12.48 -11.15
CA GLY A 174 -2.53 -12.13 -10.78
C GLY A 174 -2.17 -10.74 -11.26
N GLU A 175 -2.51 -10.41 -12.51
CA GLU A 175 -2.31 -9.06 -13.05
C GLU A 175 -3.17 -8.03 -12.31
N ARG A 176 -4.44 -8.35 -12.00
CA ARG A 176 -5.30 -7.47 -11.19
C ARG A 176 -4.74 -7.24 -9.80
N ALA A 177 -4.22 -8.29 -9.13
CA ALA A 177 -3.57 -8.16 -7.84
C ALA A 177 -2.32 -7.26 -7.91
N ALA A 178 -1.51 -7.41 -8.96
CA ALA A 178 -0.33 -6.57 -9.17
C ALA A 178 -0.70 -5.09 -9.40
N ARG A 179 -1.74 -4.83 -10.20
CA ARG A 179 -2.26 -3.47 -10.41
C ARG A 179 -2.88 -2.88 -9.16
N LEU A 180 -3.60 -3.69 -8.37
CA LEU A 180 -4.11 -3.29 -7.06
C LEU A 180 -2.98 -2.95 -6.09
N ALA A 181 -1.87 -3.69 -6.08
CA ALA A 181 -0.69 -3.32 -5.31
C ALA A 181 -0.11 -1.96 -5.75
N GLY A 182 -0.10 -1.68 -7.06
CA GLY A 182 0.27 -0.36 -7.59
C GLY A 182 -0.65 0.76 -7.06
N ALA A 183 -1.96 0.56 -7.13
CA ALA A 183 -2.97 1.50 -6.63
C ALA A 183 -2.80 1.76 -5.12
N LEU A 184 -2.68 0.70 -4.32
CA LEU A 184 -2.48 0.82 -2.87
C LEU A 184 -1.17 1.52 -2.52
N THR A 185 -0.11 1.32 -3.32
CA THR A 185 1.15 2.05 -3.15
C THR A 185 0.98 3.54 -3.43
N ALA A 186 0.19 3.91 -4.44
CA ALA A 186 -0.13 5.31 -4.72
C ALA A 186 -0.92 5.96 -3.57
N GLU A 187 -1.74 5.18 -2.87
CA GLU A 187 -2.46 5.58 -1.65
C GLU A 187 -1.62 5.48 -0.36
N GLY A 188 -0.31 5.18 -0.46
CA GLY A 188 0.62 5.19 0.66
C GLY A 188 0.69 3.90 1.49
N TYR A 189 0.19 2.76 0.99
CA TYR A 189 0.23 1.47 1.69
C TYR A 189 1.49 0.62 1.42
N ALA A 190 2.45 1.12 0.62
CA ALA A 190 3.66 0.39 0.27
C ALA A 190 3.38 -1.08 -0.11
N ALA A 191 2.62 -1.32 -1.16
CA ALA A 191 2.07 -2.63 -1.46
C ALA A 191 2.83 -3.38 -2.58
N THR A 192 2.90 -4.70 -2.47
CA THR A 192 3.57 -5.58 -3.44
C THR A 192 2.80 -6.89 -3.59
N THR A 193 2.92 -7.56 -4.75
CA THR A 193 2.49 -8.96 -4.89
C THR A 193 3.65 -9.94 -4.83
N ARG A 194 3.38 -11.16 -4.36
CA ARG A 194 4.28 -12.32 -4.47
C ARG A 194 3.49 -13.55 -4.90
N GLY A 195 3.99 -14.28 -5.89
CA GLY A 195 3.41 -15.57 -6.26
C GLY A 195 3.53 -16.57 -5.10
N ALA A 196 2.42 -17.16 -4.69
CA ALA A 196 2.35 -18.10 -3.56
C ALA A 196 3.05 -19.45 -3.83
N GLY A 197 3.59 -19.67 -5.03
CA GLY A 197 4.16 -20.95 -5.45
C GLY A 197 5.65 -20.98 -5.80
N SER A 198 6.42 -19.89 -5.70
CA SER A 198 7.77 -19.87 -6.30
C SER A 198 8.97 -19.82 -5.34
N HIS A 199 8.88 -19.40 -4.07
CA HIS A 199 10.12 -19.28 -3.26
C HIS A 199 10.03 -19.54 -1.76
N ASP A 200 8.86 -19.64 -1.14
CA ASP A 200 8.75 -19.50 0.32
C ASP A 200 8.10 -20.71 1.01
N GLY A 201 8.36 -21.96 0.56
CA GLY A 201 8.05 -23.19 1.30
C GLY A 201 6.58 -23.44 1.69
N LEU A 202 5.64 -22.59 1.28
CA LEU A 202 4.22 -22.76 1.48
C LEU A 202 3.75 -23.89 0.57
N ASP A 203 2.93 -24.79 1.11
CA ASP A 203 2.44 -26.01 0.47
C ASP A 203 2.08 -25.74 -1.00
N ALA A 204 2.67 -26.52 -1.92
CA ALA A 204 2.48 -26.41 -3.37
C ALA A 204 1.01 -26.56 -3.83
N ARG A 205 0.09 -26.76 -2.88
CA ARG A 205 -1.36 -26.82 -3.01
C ARG A 205 -2.05 -25.46 -2.93
N VAL A 206 -1.39 -24.41 -2.44
CA VAL A 206 -1.97 -23.05 -2.38
C VAL A 206 -1.47 -22.25 -3.59
N THR A 207 -2.21 -22.33 -4.68
CA THR A 207 -1.95 -21.55 -5.89
C THR A 207 -2.62 -20.18 -5.79
N GLY A 208 -1.86 -19.10 -6.03
CA GLY A 208 -2.38 -17.75 -5.95
C GLY A 208 -1.31 -16.68 -5.80
N GLU A 209 -1.75 -15.45 -5.58
CA GLU A 209 -0.91 -14.29 -5.25
C GLU A 209 -1.07 -13.92 -3.77
N GLN A 210 0.00 -13.41 -3.18
CA GLN A 210 -0.04 -12.71 -1.90
C GLN A 210 0.08 -11.22 -2.13
N LEU A 211 -1.00 -10.48 -1.90
CA LEU A 211 -0.98 -9.03 -1.82
C LEU A 211 -0.49 -8.63 -0.42
N CYS A 212 0.66 -7.99 -0.35
CA CYS A 212 1.30 -7.55 0.87
C CYS A 212 1.30 -6.03 0.97
N GLN A 213 0.82 -5.46 2.08
CA GLN A 213 0.94 -4.03 2.39
C GLN A 213 1.98 -3.89 3.50
N HIS A 214 3.11 -3.23 3.21
CA HIS A 214 4.21 -3.03 4.18
C HIS A 214 4.01 -1.79 5.06
N HIS A 215 3.01 -0.98 4.72
CA HIS A 215 2.57 0.17 5.49
C HIS A 215 1.03 0.24 5.49
N CYS A 216 0.46 0.69 6.61
CA CYS A 216 -0.98 0.93 6.71
C CYS A 216 -1.18 2.26 7.43
N PRO A 217 -1.57 3.34 6.73
CA PRO A 217 -1.75 4.67 7.31
C PRO A 217 -2.83 4.74 8.40
N VAL A 218 -3.66 3.70 8.53
CA VAL A 218 -4.74 3.62 9.51
C VAL A 218 -4.57 2.45 10.47
N ALA A 219 -3.36 1.89 10.60
CA ALA A 219 -3.10 0.72 11.44
C ALA A 219 -3.57 0.91 12.89
N ASP A 220 -3.25 2.06 13.50
CA ASP A 220 -3.61 2.38 14.88
C ASP A 220 -5.14 2.51 15.05
N VAL A 221 -5.82 3.09 14.07
CA VAL A 221 -7.29 3.21 14.07
C VAL A 221 -7.94 1.83 13.87
N ALA A 222 -7.38 1.02 12.96
CA ALA A 222 -7.89 -0.30 12.64
C ALA A 222 -7.66 -1.34 13.75
N ALA A 223 -6.70 -1.11 14.65
CA ALA A 223 -6.52 -1.91 15.86
C ALA A 223 -7.74 -1.83 16.80
N GLU A 224 -8.34 -0.64 16.89
CA GLU A 224 -9.56 -0.37 17.67
C GLU A 224 -10.84 -0.64 16.87
N PHE A 225 -10.79 -0.48 15.55
CA PHE A 225 -11.93 -0.65 14.64
C PHE A 225 -11.64 -1.67 13.52
N PRO A 226 -11.71 -2.99 13.81
CA PRO A 226 -11.43 -4.06 12.84
C PRO A 226 -12.30 -4.01 11.57
N ALA A 227 -13.48 -3.38 11.63
CA ALA A 227 -14.35 -3.13 10.48
C ALA A 227 -13.62 -2.45 9.30
N LEU A 228 -12.57 -1.65 9.56
CA LEU A 228 -11.73 -1.05 8.51
C LEU A 228 -10.98 -2.12 7.70
N CYS A 229 -10.41 -3.13 8.37
CA CYS A 229 -9.70 -4.22 7.71
C CYS A 229 -10.65 -5.17 6.97
N GLU A 230 -11.84 -5.39 7.53
CA GLU A 230 -12.89 -6.23 6.95
C GLU A 230 -13.44 -5.61 5.67
N ALA A 231 -13.86 -4.34 5.72
CA ALA A 231 -14.35 -3.61 4.56
C ALA A 231 -13.29 -3.51 3.44
N GLU A 232 -12.02 -3.33 3.79
CA GLU A 232 -10.92 -3.37 2.81
C GLU A 232 -10.85 -4.75 2.11
N ALA A 233 -10.93 -5.85 2.87
CA ALA A 233 -10.90 -7.19 2.30
C ALA A 233 -12.10 -7.48 1.41
N GLU A 234 -13.30 -7.00 1.77
CA GLU A 234 -14.51 -7.10 0.94
C GLU A 234 -14.35 -6.35 -0.38
N VAL A 235 -13.87 -5.10 -0.34
CA VAL A 235 -13.62 -4.31 -1.56
C VAL A 235 -12.55 -4.95 -2.44
N PHE A 236 -11.51 -5.54 -1.87
CA PHE A 236 -10.52 -6.29 -2.64
C PHE A 236 -11.14 -7.53 -3.29
N ALA A 237 -12.00 -8.27 -2.58
CA ALA A 237 -12.70 -9.42 -3.15
C ALA A 237 -13.60 -9.03 -4.32
N GLU A 238 -14.36 -7.95 -4.17
CA GLU A 238 -15.20 -7.38 -5.24
C GLU A 238 -14.36 -6.99 -6.47
N LEU A 239 -13.24 -6.31 -6.26
CA LEU A 239 -12.39 -5.80 -7.35
C LEU A 239 -11.63 -6.92 -8.08
N LEU A 240 -11.19 -7.95 -7.36
CA LEU A 240 -10.46 -9.08 -7.92
C LEU A 240 -11.39 -10.16 -8.49
N GLY A 241 -12.69 -10.11 -8.18
CA GLY A 241 -13.68 -11.07 -8.66
C GLY A 241 -13.51 -12.47 -8.04
N THR A 242 -12.98 -12.53 -6.83
CA THR A 242 -12.79 -13.77 -6.06
C THR A 242 -12.76 -13.47 -4.58
N HIS A 243 -13.06 -14.48 -3.74
CA HIS A 243 -12.76 -14.38 -2.33
C HIS A 243 -11.28 -14.09 -2.11
N VAL A 244 -10.97 -13.36 -1.06
CA VAL A 244 -9.61 -13.15 -0.56
C VAL A 244 -9.54 -13.56 0.89
N GLN A 245 -8.36 -13.95 1.36
CA GLN A 245 -8.16 -14.33 2.75
C GLN A 245 -7.08 -13.47 3.39
N ARG A 246 -7.43 -12.71 4.43
CA ARG A 246 -6.44 -11.98 5.23
C ARG A 246 -5.70 -12.97 6.12
N LEU A 247 -4.39 -13.06 5.95
CA LEU A 247 -3.50 -13.95 6.70
C LEU A 247 -2.82 -13.23 7.87
N ALA A 248 -2.53 -11.94 7.71
CA ALA A 248 -1.84 -11.10 8.68
C ALA A 248 -2.30 -9.65 8.55
N THR A 249 -2.27 -8.88 9.65
CA THR A 249 -2.54 -7.43 9.63
C THR A 249 -1.60 -6.65 10.56
N ILE A 250 -1.13 -5.50 10.09
CA ILE A 250 -0.33 -4.57 10.90
C ILE A 250 -1.12 -4.11 12.13
N ALA A 251 -2.43 -3.92 11.99
CA ALA A 251 -3.34 -3.58 13.10
C ALA A 251 -3.35 -4.61 14.24
N ARG A 252 -2.97 -5.88 13.96
CA ARG A 252 -2.81 -6.94 14.98
C ARG A 252 -1.36 -7.12 15.44
N GLY A 253 -0.45 -6.25 15.00
CA GLY A 253 0.97 -6.27 15.35
C GLY A 253 1.85 -7.05 14.37
N ASP A 254 1.33 -7.50 13.24
CA ASP A 254 2.14 -8.17 12.23
C ASP A 254 3.08 -7.18 11.50
N ALA A 255 4.16 -7.71 10.92
CA ALA A 255 5.14 -6.89 10.21
C ALA A 255 4.61 -6.30 8.89
N ALA A 256 3.55 -6.89 8.32
CA ALA A 256 2.87 -6.45 7.11
C ALA A 256 1.44 -7.01 7.10
N CYS A 257 0.52 -6.35 6.39
CA CYS A 257 -0.75 -6.99 6.06
C CYS A 257 -0.52 -7.96 4.90
N THR A 258 -1.06 -9.17 4.99
CA THR A 258 -0.96 -10.17 3.91
C THR A 258 -2.33 -10.69 3.56
N THR A 259 -2.69 -10.60 2.28
CA THR A 259 -3.95 -11.07 1.73
C THR A 259 -3.68 -12.08 0.63
N HIS A 260 -4.18 -13.30 0.80
CA HIS A 260 -4.11 -14.34 -0.23
C HIS A 260 -5.24 -14.14 -1.25
N VAL A 261 -4.84 -14.13 -2.52
CA VAL A 261 -5.70 -14.04 -3.70
C VAL A 261 -5.57 -15.37 -4.46
N PRO A 262 -6.59 -16.24 -4.44
CA PRO A 262 -6.54 -17.53 -5.12
C PRO A 262 -6.30 -17.39 -6.62
N ALA A 263 -5.48 -18.30 -7.18
CA ALA A 263 -5.25 -18.36 -8.62
C ALA A 263 -6.57 -18.54 -9.38
N GLN A 264 -6.60 -18.04 -10.62
CA GLN A 264 -7.69 -18.35 -11.52
C GLN A 264 -7.57 -19.82 -11.91
N GLN A 265 -8.51 -20.67 -11.48
CA GLN A 265 -8.54 -22.04 -11.97
C GLN A 265 -8.80 -21.99 -13.47
N ALA A 266 -7.89 -22.56 -14.27
CA ALA A 266 -8.19 -22.86 -15.66
C ALA A 266 -9.41 -23.80 -15.62
N ARG A 267 -10.56 -23.37 -16.12
CA ARG A 267 -11.69 -24.28 -16.31
C ARG A 267 -11.17 -25.38 -17.22
N GLY A 268 -11.17 -26.62 -16.73
CA GLY A 268 -10.64 -27.77 -17.45
C GLY A 268 -11.29 -27.88 -18.83
N ALA A 269 -10.44 -27.93 -19.85
CA ALA A 269 -10.78 -28.57 -21.11
C ALA A 269 -10.75 -30.08 -20.87
N GLU A 270 -11.80 -30.65 -20.25
CA GLU A 270 -11.95 -32.09 -20.05
C GLU A 270 -13.37 -32.39 -19.55
N GLN A 271 -14.33 -32.47 -20.49
CA GLN A 271 -15.60 -33.19 -20.38
C GLN A 271 -16.30 -33.09 -21.75
N ASP A 272 -15.79 -33.81 -22.76
CA ASP A 272 -16.53 -34.10 -24.01
C ASP A 272 -15.96 -35.28 -24.81
N GLN A 273 -15.29 -36.23 -24.14
CA GLN A 273 -14.81 -37.48 -24.77
C GLN A 273 -14.98 -38.67 -23.82
N HIS A 274 -16.22 -38.97 -23.48
CA HIS A 274 -16.66 -40.30 -23.03
C HIS A 274 -18.15 -40.38 -23.35
N ASP A 275 -18.48 -40.57 -24.63
CA ASP A 275 -19.72 -41.20 -25.10
C ASP A 275 -19.71 -41.21 -26.63
N GLU A 276 -18.91 -42.10 -27.22
CA GLU A 276 -19.17 -42.66 -28.56
C GLU A 276 -18.12 -43.74 -28.82
N HIS A 277 -18.35 -44.94 -28.28
CA HIS A 277 -17.91 -46.23 -28.86
C HIS A 277 -18.45 -47.37 -27.96
N ASP A 278 -19.75 -47.69 -28.08
CA ASP A 278 -20.20 -49.08 -28.07
C ASP A 278 -21.66 -49.18 -28.59
N GLU A 279 -21.85 -49.04 -29.91
CA GLU A 279 -23.09 -49.48 -30.55
C GLU A 279 -22.86 -50.88 -31.13
N GLN A 280 -23.03 -51.89 -30.29
CA GLN A 280 -23.08 -53.29 -30.71
C GLN A 280 -24.45 -53.90 -30.37
N THR A 281 -25.31 -53.86 -31.39
CA THR A 281 -26.39 -54.80 -31.75
C THR A 281 -26.76 -55.85 -30.68
N GLY A 282 -27.96 -55.74 -30.10
CA GLY A 282 -28.51 -56.74 -29.20
C GLY A 282 -30.04 -56.66 -29.08
N THR A 283 -30.72 -57.43 -29.93
CA THR A 283 -32.17 -57.67 -29.96
C THR A 283 -32.77 -58.10 -28.61
N ILE A 284 -33.88 -57.48 -28.21
CA ILE A 284 -34.70 -57.83 -27.03
C ILE A 284 -35.54 -59.08 -27.32
N PRO A 285 -35.61 -60.09 -26.41
CA PRO A 285 -36.74 -61.01 -26.35
C PRO A 285 -37.72 -60.62 -25.24
N ALA A 286 -39.01 -60.71 -25.58
CA ALA A 286 -40.16 -60.45 -24.72
C ALA A 286 -40.25 -61.43 -23.53
N VAL A 287 -40.55 -60.89 -22.35
CA VAL A 287 -40.91 -61.67 -21.15
C VAL A 287 -42.42 -61.88 -21.11
N THR A 288 -42.82 -63.14 -21.09
CA THR A 288 -44.18 -63.60 -20.79
C THR A 288 -44.32 -63.98 -19.32
N THR A 289 -45.51 -63.69 -18.81
CA THR A 289 -46.13 -63.95 -17.50
C THR A 289 -45.94 -65.35 -16.90
N GLY A 290 -45.88 -65.43 -15.55
CA GLY A 290 -46.31 -66.62 -14.81
C GLY A 290 -45.92 -66.71 -13.32
N ALA A 291 -46.91 -66.52 -12.44
CA ALA A 291 -47.20 -67.17 -11.14
C ALA A 291 -46.12 -67.38 -10.04
N GLY A 292 -46.50 -67.06 -8.78
CA GLY A 292 -45.77 -67.36 -7.52
C GLY A 292 -45.80 -68.86 -7.12
N PRO A 293 -45.61 -69.28 -5.83
CA PRO A 293 -45.66 -68.51 -4.58
C PRO A 293 -44.56 -68.81 -3.51
N ASP A 294 -44.47 -67.90 -2.52
CA ASP A 294 -44.39 -68.10 -1.06
C ASP A 294 -43.69 -69.35 -0.45
N VAL A 295 -42.55 -69.16 0.25
CA VAL A 295 -42.14 -70.01 1.39
C VAL A 295 -41.40 -69.21 2.46
N LYS A 296 -41.93 -69.30 3.68
CA LYS A 296 -41.41 -68.89 4.99
C LYS A 296 -39.99 -69.35 5.31
N GLY A 297 -39.26 -68.46 5.97
CA GLY A 297 -38.85 -68.71 7.36
C GLY A 297 -37.39 -69.07 7.62
N ARG A 298 -36.84 -68.34 8.60
CA ARG A 298 -36.17 -68.86 9.81
C ARG A 298 -34.83 -68.17 10.11
N GLN A 299 -34.85 -67.61 11.30
CA GLN A 299 -33.85 -66.91 12.10
C GLN A 299 -32.72 -67.82 12.59
N VAL A 300 -31.85 -67.20 13.42
CA VAL A 300 -30.79 -67.70 14.32
C VAL A 300 -29.47 -68.03 13.61
N VAL A 301 -28.33 -67.42 13.98
CA VAL A 301 -27.84 -66.99 15.31
C VAL A 301 -27.14 -65.64 15.24
#